data_AF-A0A914D8H5-F1
#
_entry.id   AF-A0A914D8H5-F1
#
_cell.length_a   1.000
_cell.length_b   1.000
_cell.length_c   1.000
_cell.angle_alpha   90.00
_cell.angle_beta   90.00
_cell.angle_gamma   90.00
#
_symmetry.space_group_name_H-M   'P 1'
#
loop_
_entity.id
_entity.type
_entity.pdbx_description
1 polymer ?
#
loop_
_entity_poly.entity_id
_entity_poly.type
_entity_poly.pdbx_seq_one_letter_code
_entity_poly.pdbx_strand_id
1 'polypeptide(L)'
;MDVFKLLFLELFLFSANAAPLAERLFMLSMDHIPTGPYYSNVTGNVTGWHSSPIWPAWWMNGDDRSNGEFDMFEAYEPNNHASITLHDWDQSLYGNCTMPDNITQYANSSGNAFGGITQFSPNGTSLEPFNKAGGGVYVMQWDHGKFIREWTFVKPNIPADILNGSPNPNPDTWGMPNAYFPFGKNCHPDTVNHMYLILNIAFCNGPVTEECKDIVRMQPEAFNETYFLINYMKAFCRPNEKCLTGIYGSG
;
A
#
# COMPACT_ATOMS: atom_id res chain seq x y z
N MET A 1 8.50 -22.99 -2.85
CA MET A 1 8.00 -21.64 -2.54
C MET A 1 9.18 -20.86 -2.04
N ASP A 2 9.79 -20.10 -2.95
CA ASP A 2 10.93 -19.26 -2.61
C ASP A 2 10.41 -18.01 -1.91
N VAL A 3 10.74 -17.88 -0.63
CA VAL A 3 10.39 -16.73 0.18
C VAL A 3 11.58 -15.77 0.17
N PHE A 4 11.36 -14.54 -0.28
CA PHE A 4 12.44 -13.55 -0.41
C PHE A 4 12.43 -12.60 0.79
N LYS A 5 13.55 -12.54 1.52
CA LYS A 5 13.83 -11.46 2.49
C LYS A 5 14.45 -10.30 1.73
N LEU A 6 13.73 -9.19 1.64
CA LEU A 6 14.10 -8.03 0.81
C LEU A 6 14.36 -6.82 1.74
N LEU A 7 15.60 -6.31 1.76
CA LEU A 7 15.95 -4.97 2.25
C LEU A 7 16.22 -4.10 1.02
N PHE A 8 15.32 -3.16 0.69
CA PHE A 8 15.47 -2.30 -0.48
C PHE A 8 15.28 -0.83 -0.14
N LEU A 9 16.07 0.00 -0.82
CA LEU A 9 15.89 1.45 -0.83
C LEU A 9 14.81 1.87 -1.85
N GLU A 10 14.61 1.12 -2.94
CA GLU A 10 13.50 1.24 -3.90
C GLU A 10 13.53 0.02 -4.85
N LEU A 11 12.39 -0.62 -5.10
CA LEU A 11 12.25 -1.63 -6.16
C LEU A 11 11.22 -1.14 -7.19
N PHE A 12 11.69 -0.73 -8.36
CA PHE A 12 10.84 -0.51 -9.52
C PHE A 12 10.51 -1.87 -10.13
N LEU A 13 9.28 -2.34 -9.91
CA LEU A 13 8.88 -3.67 -10.37
C LEU A 13 8.65 -3.75 -11.88
N PHE A 14 8.75 -2.63 -12.60
CA PHE A 14 8.48 -2.57 -14.03
C PHE A 14 9.44 -1.63 -14.74
N SER A 15 10.08 -2.11 -15.82
CA SER A 15 11.01 -1.34 -16.65
C SER A 15 10.31 -0.13 -17.27
N ALA A 16 11.06 0.92 -17.65
CA ALA A 16 10.59 2.07 -18.42
C ALA A 16 9.90 1.73 -19.78
N ASN A 17 9.89 0.46 -20.19
CA ASN A 17 9.17 -0.06 -21.37
C ASN A 17 7.96 -0.95 -21.01
N ALA A 18 7.62 -1.08 -19.73
CA ALA A 18 6.41 -1.79 -19.32
C ALA A 18 5.19 -0.93 -19.66
N ALA A 19 4.18 -1.53 -20.29
CA ALA A 19 2.94 -0.81 -20.53
C ALA A 19 2.36 -0.36 -19.18
N PRO A 20 1.86 0.88 -19.10
CA PRO A 20 1.26 1.42 -17.89
C PRO A 20 0.22 0.46 -17.31
N LEU A 21 0.24 0.31 -15.98
CA LEU A 21 -0.74 -0.51 -15.28
C LEU A 21 -2.10 0.18 -15.38
N ALA A 22 -2.98 -0.30 -16.24
CA ALA A 22 -4.39 0.07 -16.22
C ALA A 22 -5.22 -1.20 -15.98
N GLU A 23 -6.23 -1.07 -15.11
CA GLU A 23 -7.35 -2.00 -14.92
C GLU A 23 -7.02 -3.43 -14.46
N ARG A 24 -6.50 -3.60 -13.24
CA ARG A 24 -6.06 -4.92 -12.75
C ARG A 24 -6.42 -5.17 -11.30
N LEU A 25 -6.31 -6.44 -10.93
CA LEU A 25 -6.30 -6.88 -9.54
C LEU A 25 -4.85 -7.24 -9.17
N PHE A 26 -4.29 -6.56 -8.19
CA PHE A 26 -2.96 -6.80 -7.65
C PHE A 26 -3.06 -7.48 -6.30
N MET A 27 -2.18 -8.45 -6.05
CA MET A 27 -2.08 -9.11 -4.75
C MET A 27 -0.62 -9.13 -4.31
N LEU A 28 -0.38 -8.75 -3.06
CA LEU A 28 0.89 -8.88 -2.39
C LEU A 28 0.69 -9.74 -1.14
N SER A 29 1.22 -10.96 -1.17
CA SER A 29 1.22 -11.84 0.00
C SER A 29 2.55 -11.72 0.73
N MET A 30 2.45 -11.45 2.04
CA MET A 30 3.59 -11.28 2.91
C MET A 30 3.38 -12.04 4.21
N ASP A 31 4.45 -12.63 4.71
CA ASP A 31 4.50 -13.21 6.06
C ASP A 31 5.08 -12.20 7.07
N HIS A 32 5.74 -11.15 6.58
CA HIS A 32 6.35 -10.10 7.41
C HIS A 32 6.33 -8.74 6.70
N ILE A 33 5.91 -7.71 7.43
CA ILE A 33 6.02 -6.28 7.10
C ILE A 33 7.11 -5.66 7.99
N PRO A 34 7.97 -4.76 7.46
CA PRO A 34 9.00 -4.09 8.24
C PRO A 34 8.44 -3.47 9.52
N THR A 35 9.04 -3.85 10.64
CA THR A 35 8.86 -3.22 11.94
C THR A 35 10.22 -2.71 12.41
N GLY A 36 10.20 -1.79 13.37
CA GLY A 36 11.40 -1.08 13.80
C GLY A 36 11.20 -0.48 15.18
N PRO A 37 12.24 0.18 15.71
CA PRO A 37 12.15 0.76 17.04
C PRO A 37 11.10 1.89 17.06
N TYR A 38 10.34 1.94 18.15
CA TYR A 38 9.41 3.02 18.45
C TYR A 38 9.91 3.82 19.65
N TYR A 39 10.14 5.12 19.44
CA TYR A 39 10.65 6.03 20.47
C TYR A 39 9.53 6.94 20.96
N SER A 40 8.92 6.58 22.10
CA SER A 40 7.77 7.30 22.67
C SER A 40 8.11 8.65 23.31
N ASN A 41 9.41 8.94 23.55
CA ASN A 41 9.90 10.08 24.33
C ASN A 41 11.02 10.85 23.62
N VAL A 42 10.79 11.32 22.39
CA VAL A 42 11.68 12.34 21.80
C VAL A 42 11.38 13.67 22.51
N THR A 43 12.11 13.96 23.59
CA THR A 43 11.97 15.21 24.36
C THR A 43 12.56 16.38 23.58
N GLY A 44 11.72 17.00 22.77
CA GLY A 44 11.94 18.24 22.04
C GLY A 44 10.58 18.70 21.50
N ASN A 45 10.44 19.95 21.05
CA ASN A 45 9.21 20.50 20.47
C ASN A 45 8.79 19.84 19.13
N VAL A 46 8.97 18.52 18.99
CA VAL A 46 8.52 17.72 17.86
C VAL A 46 7.13 17.18 18.21
N THR A 47 6.14 18.05 18.14
CA THR A 47 4.74 17.66 18.30
C THR A 47 4.32 16.77 17.12
N GLY A 48 4.24 15.46 17.37
CA GLY A 48 3.65 14.48 16.46
C GLY A 48 4.56 14.04 15.30
N TRP A 49 4.38 12.80 14.86
CA TRP A 49 4.84 12.25 13.58
C TRP A 49 6.25 11.65 13.46
N HIS A 50 7.15 11.76 14.44
CA HIS A 50 8.56 11.32 14.28
C HIS A 50 9.04 10.25 15.28
N SER A 51 8.15 9.35 15.71
CA SER A 51 8.48 8.33 16.72
C SER A 51 8.94 6.98 16.15
N SER A 52 8.84 6.78 14.83
CA SER A 52 9.42 5.63 14.13
C SER A 52 10.38 6.10 13.04
N PRO A 53 11.60 5.55 12.96
CA PRO A 53 12.54 5.87 11.89
C PRO A 53 12.23 5.14 10.59
N ILE A 54 11.23 4.25 10.54
CA ILE A 54 10.87 3.47 9.34
C ILE A 54 9.49 3.85 8.82
N TRP A 55 9.33 3.79 7.51
CA TRP A 55 8.05 3.94 6.82
C TRP A 55 8.04 2.96 5.64
N PRO A 56 7.59 1.70 5.87
CA PRO A 56 7.34 0.76 4.80
C PRO A 56 6.12 1.19 3.97
N ALA A 57 6.23 1.07 2.65
CA ALA A 57 5.15 1.39 1.73
C ALA A 57 5.06 0.40 0.57
N TRP A 58 3.83 0.07 0.17
CA TRP A 58 3.50 -0.57 -1.09
C TRP A 58 2.49 0.31 -1.81
N TRP A 59 2.93 0.90 -2.91
CA TRP A 59 2.24 2.02 -3.52
C TRP A 59 2.49 2.08 -5.02
N MET A 60 1.83 3.03 -5.66
CA MET A 60 1.90 3.27 -7.08
C MET A 60 2.11 4.76 -7.35
N ASN A 61 3.00 5.07 -8.29
CA ASN A 61 3.27 6.44 -8.72
C ASN A 61 3.12 6.57 -10.23
N GLY A 62 2.51 7.65 -10.70
CA GLY A 62 2.42 7.98 -12.13
C GLY A 62 3.79 8.29 -12.75
N ASP A 63 3.92 8.14 -14.08
CA ASP A 63 5.11 8.63 -14.83
C ASP A 63 5.26 10.16 -14.81
N ASP A 64 4.18 10.88 -14.54
CA ASP A 64 4.15 12.32 -14.34
C ASP A 64 3.40 12.67 -13.06
N ARG A 65 3.68 13.85 -12.51
CA ARG A 65 2.99 14.39 -11.34
C ARG A 65 1.48 14.46 -11.55
N SER A 66 0.99 14.80 -12.74
CA SER A 66 -0.45 14.86 -12.99
C SER A 66 -1.14 13.50 -12.92
N ASN A 67 -0.40 12.40 -13.08
CA ASN A 67 -0.90 11.04 -13.08
C ASN A 67 -1.01 10.42 -11.67
N GLY A 68 -0.83 11.25 -10.64
CA GLY A 68 -1.19 10.95 -9.26
C GLY A 68 -0.36 9.86 -8.59
N GLU A 69 -0.82 9.50 -7.40
CA GLU A 69 -0.23 8.50 -6.53
C GLU A 69 -1.35 7.69 -5.86
N PHE A 70 -1.11 6.39 -5.65
CA PHE A 70 -2.03 5.55 -4.88
C PHE A 70 -1.25 4.65 -3.94
N ASP A 71 -1.48 4.83 -2.65
CA ASP A 71 -0.87 4.01 -1.61
C ASP A 71 -1.80 2.87 -1.23
N MET A 72 -1.46 1.64 -1.62
CA MET A 72 -2.19 0.46 -1.16
C MET A 72 -1.93 0.21 0.33
N PHE A 73 -0.73 0.54 0.78
CA PHE A 73 -0.29 0.35 2.14
C PHE A 73 0.82 1.35 2.47
N GLU A 74 0.60 2.13 3.51
CA GLU A 74 1.65 2.79 4.27
C GLU A 74 1.44 2.51 5.75
N ALA A 75 2.52 2.25 6.47
CA ALA A 75 2.43 2.07 7.91
C ALA A 75 3.56 2.78 8.65
N TYR A 76 3.22 3.23 9.84
CA TYR A 76 4.14 3.87 10.76
C TYR A 76 3.78 3.45 12.18
N GLU A 77 4.77 3.16 13.00
CA GLU A 77 4.53 2.87 14.42
C GLU A 77 3.98 4.12 15.14
N PRO A 78 3.07 3.98 16.11
CA PRO A 78 2.61 2.74 16.72
C PRO A 78 1.27 2.24 16.13
N ASN A 79 0.93 2.67 14.92
CA ASN A 79 -0.38 2.39 14.34
C ASN A 79 -0.42 0.99 13.75
N ASN A 80 -1.24 0.13 14.35
CA ASN A 80 -1.45 -1.25 13.93
C ASN A 80 -2.43 -1.39 12.75
N HIS A 81 -2.61 -0.33 11.99
CA HIS A 81 -3.41 -0.27 10.78
C HIS A 81 -2.56 0.35 9.65
N ALA A 82 -2.94 0.08 8.42
CA ALA A 82 -2.38 0.73 7.25
C ALA A 82 -3.15 2.01 6.93
N SER A 83 -2.45 3.03 6.45
CA SER A 83 -3.05 4.09 5.65
C SER A 83 -3.16 3.62 4.20
N ILE A 84 -4.29 3.89 3.57
CA ILE A 84 -4.54 3.68 2.14
C ILE A 84 -4.93 5.04 1.57
N THR A 85 -4.15 5.59 0.65
CA THR A 85 -4.28 7.01 0.29
C THR A 85 -4.42 7.25 -1.21
N LEU A 86 -5.50 7.99 -1.52
CA LEU A 86 -5.84 8.75 -2.72
C LEU A 86 -5.05 10.04 -2.92
N HIS A 87 -4.05 10.12 -3.79
CA HIS A 87 -3.28 11.33 -3.99
C HIS A 87 -3.56 12.01 -5.35
N ASP A 88 -4.25 13.16 -5.34
CA ASP A 88 -4.72 13.91 -6.52
C ASP A 88 -3.96 15.22 -6.77
N TRP A 89 -2.88 15.16 -7.56
CA TRP A 89 -1.89 16.25 -7.57
C TRP A 89 -2.27 17.46 -8.42
N ASP A 90 -3.22 17.30 -9.35
CA ASP A 90 -3.70 18.37 -10.22
C ASP A 90 -5.23 18.47 -10.23
N GLN A 91 -5.75 19.12 -9.19
CA GLN A 91 -7.18 19.40 -9.06
C GLN A 91 -7.72 20.32 -10.17
N SER A 92 -6.86 21.04 -10.89
CA SER A 92 -7.28 21.90 -12.00
C SER A 92 -7.64 21.09 -13.26
N LEU A 93 -7.03 19.92 -13.43
CA LEU A 93 -7.31 18.99 -14.51
C LEU A 93 -8.47 18.04 -14.17
N TYR A 94 -8.50 17.54 -12.94
CA TYR A 94 -9.33 16.38 -12.58
C TYR A 94 -10.41 16.65 -11.54
N GLY A 95 -10.52 17.90 -11.08
CA GLY A 95 -11.35 18.26 -9.94
C GLY A 95 -10.75 17.81 -8.61
N ASN A 96 -11.45 18.12 -7.51
CA ASN A 96 -11.00 17.73 -6.18
C ASN A 96 -11.59 16.37 -5.82
N CYS A 97 -10.75 15.34 -5.82
CA CYS A 97 -11.17 14.02 -5.36
C CYS A 97 -11.61 14.15 -3.89
N THR A 98 -12.83 13.73 -3.60
CA THR A 98 -13.38 13.76 -2.23
C THR A 98 -14.17 12.50 -1.97
N MET A 99 -14.12 12.02 -0.72
CA MET A 99 -14.98 10.92 -0.30
C MET A 99 -16.44 11.39 -0.28
N PRO A 100 -17.37 10.70 -0.95
CA PRO A 100 -18.78 10.99 -0.82
C PRO A 100 -19.27 10.73 0.62
N ASP A 101 -20.16 11.58 1.13
CA ASP A 101 -20.64 11.56 2.52
C ASP A 101 -21.28 10.21 2.95
N ASN A 102 -21.73 9.39 2.00
CA ASN A 102 -22.37 8.10 2.23
C ASN A 102 -21.39 6.91 2.30
N ILE A 103 -20.08 7.14 2.19
CA ILE A 103 -19.03 6.10 2.19
C ILE A 103 -18.47 5.84 3.60
N THR A 104 -19.11 6.34 4.65
CA THR A 104 -18.77 6.05 6.07
C THR A 104 -18.74 4.57 6.47
N GLN A 105 -19.22 3.67 5.60
CA GLN A 105 -19.18 2.22 5.83
C GLN A 105 -17.80 1.60 5.59
N TYR A 106 -16.93 2.23 4.81
CA TYR A 106 -15.58 1.74 4.52
C TYR A 106 -14.61 2.42 5.49
N ALA A 107 -13.57 1.72 5.95
CA ALA A 107 -12.52 2.16 6.88
C ALA A 107 -12.90 3.32 7.82
N ASN A 108 -13.08 3.06 9.12
CA ASN A 108 -13.60 3.95 10.18
C ASN A 108 -12.94 5.35 10.38
N SER A 109 -12.15 5.87 9.45
CA SER A 109 -11.70 7.25 9.40
C SER A 109 -11.44 7.69 7.94
N SER A 110 -12.13 8.74 7.50
CA SER A 110 -11.73 9.54 6.33
C SER A 110 -11.00 10.79 6.82
N GLY A 111 -9.81 11.07 6.29
CA GLY A 111 -9.04 12.25 6.64
C GLY A 111 -8.02 12.59 5.56
N ASN A 112 -7.49 13.82 5.60
CA ASN A 112 -6.45 14.23 4.66
C ASN A 112 -5.07 14.05 5.28
N ALA A 113 -4.43 12.90 5.06
CA ALA A 113 -3.01 12.74 5.37
C ALA A 113 -2.17 13.23 4.19
N PHE A 114 -1.15 14.05 4.46
CA PHE A 114 -0.17 14.53 3.47
C PHE A 114 -0.77 15.14 2.18
N GLY A 115 -2.01 15.66 2.25
CA GLY A 115 -2.68 16.26 1.10
C GLY A 115 -3.42 15.26 0.20
N GLY A 116 -3.52 13.98 0.57
CA GLY A 116 -4.38 13.00 -0.07
C GLY A 116 -5.68 12.72 0.67
N ILE A 117 -6.44 11.77 0.15
CA ILE A 117 -7.67 11.22 0.70
C ILE A 117 -7.33 9.89 1.33
N THR A 118 -7.31 9.82 2.65
CA THR A 118 -6.84 8.64 3.37
C THR A 118 -8.00 7.90 4.00
N GLN A 119 -7.98 6.59 3.81
CA GLN A 119 -8.76 5.58 4.52
C GLN A 119 -7.80 4.66 5.29
N PHE A 120 -8.29 3.95 6.29
CA PHE A 120 -7.45 3.10 7.16
C PHE A 120 -7.95 1.66 7.23
N SER A 121 -7.04 0.71 7.14
CA SER A 121 -7.38 -0.68 7.40
C SER A 121 -7.80 -0.89 8.87
N PRO A 122 -8.44 -2.02 9.21
CA PRO A 122 -8.73 -2.34 10.61
C PRO A 122 -7.45 -2.47 11.44
N ASN A 123 -7.56 -2.19 12.73
CA ASN A 123 -6.48 -2.49 13.68
C ASN A 123 -6.11 -3.98 13.64
N GLY A 124 -4.81 -4.26 13.69
CA GLY A 124 -4.28 -5.61 13.68
C GLY A 124 -3.90 -6.12 12.29
N THR A 125 -4.13 -5.33 11.23
CA THR A 125 -3.81 -5.75 9.86
C THR A 125 -2.50 -5.20 9.33
N SER A 126 -1.69 -4.53 10.15
CA SER A 126 -0.39 -3.98 9.79
C SER A 126 0.65 -4.26 10.87
N LEU A 127 1.94 -4.04 10.56
CA LEU A 127 3.09 -4.07 11.47
C LEU A 127 3.12 -5.32 12.38
N GLU A 128 3.40 -5.13 13.68
CA GLU A 128 3.66 -6.24 14.60
C GLU A 128 2.46 -7.22 14.72
N PRO A 129 1.19 -6.78 14.82
CA PRO A 129 0.05 -7.71 14.79
C PRO A 129 -0.07 -8.53 13.51
N PHE A 130 0.18 -7.93 12.35
CA PHE A 130 0.19 -8.66 11.07
C PHE A 130 1.26 -9.75 11.08
N ASN A 131 2.48 -9.41 11.51
CA ASN A 131 3.60 -10.35 11.60
C ASN A 131 3.31 -11.48 12.60
N LYS A 132 2.75 -11.16 13.77
CA LYS A 132 2.35 -12.14 14.80
C LYS A 132 1.27 -13.10 14.33
N ALA A 133 0.40 -12.67 13.43
CA ALA A 133 -0.60 -13.54 12.81
C ALA A 133 -0.01 -14.46 11.71
N GLY A 134 1.30 -14.33 11.42
CA GLY A 134 1.96 -15.03 10.30
C GLY A 134 1.71 -14.37 8.96
N GLY A 135 1.32 -13.10 8.96
CA GLY A 135 1.07 -12.28 7.79
C GLY A 135 -0.29 -12.49 7.11
N GLY A 136 -0.33 -12.27 5.80
CA GLY A 136 -1.57 -12.04 5.09
C GLY A 136 -1.40 -11.68 3.61
N VAL A 137 -2.45 -11.10 3.04
CA VAL A 137 -2.52 -10.66 1.64
C VAL A 137 -3.15 -9.28 1.58
N TYR A 138 -2.44 -8.33 0.98
CA TYR A 138 -3.00 -7.06 0.54
C TYR A 138 -3.45 -7.20 -0.91
N VAL A 139 -4.64 -6.69 -1.20
CA VAL A 139 -5.29 -6.83 -2.51
C VAL A 139 -5.83 -5.49 -2.95
N MET A 140 -5.44 -5.05 -4.14
CA MET A 140 -5.96 -3.84 -4.76
C MET A 140 -6.67 -4.21 -6.05
N GLN A 141 -7.91 -3.77 -6.21
CA GLN A 141 -8.61 -3.83 -7.48
C GLN A 141 -8.79 -2.43 -8.02
N TRP A 142 -8.28 -2.23 -9.22
CA TRP A 142 -8.45 -0.98 -9.95
C TRP A 142 -9.35 -1.20 -11.16
N ASP A 143 -10.50 -0.51 -11.16
CA ASP A 143 -11.35 -0.31 -12.33
C ASP A 143 -11.30 1.16 -12.71
N HIS A 144 -10.49 1.50 -13.71
CA HIS A 144 -10.19 2.88 -14.09
C HIS A 144 -11.46 3.72 -14.28
N GLY A 145 -12.50 3.15 -14.91
CA GLY A 145 -13.77 3.86 -15.12
C GLY A 145 -14.70 3.92 -13.91
N LYS A 146 -14.38 3.29 -12.77
CA LYS A 146 -15.33 3.12 -11.65
C LYS A 146 -14.75 3.36 -10.27
N PHE A 147 -13.64 2.73 -9.92
CA PHE A 147 -13.12 2.76 -8.55
C PHE A 147 -11.70 2.23 -8.41
N ILE A 148 -11.11 2.47 -7.25
CA ILE A 148 -10.11 1.61 -6.63
C ILE A 148 -10.70 1.02 -5.34
N ARG A 149 -10.49 -0.28 -5.12
CA ARG A 149 -10.85 -1.00 -3.88
C ARG A 149 -9.63 -1.66 -3.29
N GLU A 150 -9.50 -1.67 -1.98
CA GLU A 150 -8.43 -2.37 -1.27
C GLU A 150 -9.00 -3.30 -0.20
N TRP A 151 -8.40 -4.48 -0.06
CA TRP A 151 -8.64 -5.41 1.03
C TRP A 151 -7.32 -5.91 1.60
N THR A 152 -7.24 -5.92 2.92
CA THR A 152 -6.19 -6.58 3.68
C THR A 152 -6.77 -7.79 4.40
N PHE A 153 -6.30 -8.98 4.05
CA PHE A 153 -6.66 -10.23 4.73
C PHE A 153 -5.49 -10.73 5.57
N VAL A 154 -5.71 -10.89 6.88
CA VAL A 154 -4.73 -11.44 7.82
C VAL A 154 -5.03 -12.92 8.07
N LYS A 155 -4.01 -13.78 8.18
CA LYS A 155 -4.21 -15.20 8.51
C LYS A 155 -4.95 -15.35 9.86
N PRO A 156 -5.86 -16.33 9.99
CA PRO A 156 -6.26 -17.34 8.99
C PRO A 156 -7.42 -16.89 8.07
N ASN A 157 -7.82 -15.62 8.08
CA ASN A 157 -9.04 -15.12 7.43
C ASN A 157 -8.86 -14.75 5.95
N ILE A 158 -8.05 -15.51 5.21
CA ILE A 158 -7.82 -15.26 3.78
C ILE A 158 -8.88 -16.02 2.97
N PRO A 159 -9.58 -15.36 2.02
CA PRO A 159 -10.53 -16.03 1.12
C PRO A 159 -9.96 -17.27 0.43
N ALA A 160 -10.79 -18.30 0.28
CA ALA A 160 -10.35 -19.60 -0.24
C ALA A 160 -9.87 -19.53 -1.71
N ASP A 161 -10.43 -18.64 -2.53
CA ASP A 161 -10.01 -18.43 -3.91
C ASP A 161 -8.64 -17.73 -4.02
N ILE A 162 -8.25 -16.96 -3.01
CA ILE A 162 -6.88 -16.43 -2.86
C ILE A 162 -5.94 -17.53 -2.38
N LEU A 163 -6.28 -18.24 -1.28
CA LEU A 163 -5.44 -19.29 -0.68
C LEU A 163 -5.13 -20.42 -1.64
N ASN A 164 -6.13 -20.89 -2.40
CA ASN A 164 -5.98 -21.99 -3.33
C ASN A 164 -5.33 -21.55 -4.66
N GLY A 165 -4.94 -20.28 -4.79
CA GLY A 165 -4.29 -19.75 -5.99
C GLY A 165 -5.17 -19.82 -7.22
N SER A 166 -6.47 -19.49 -7.09
CA SER A 166 -7.39 -19.43 -8.23
C SER A 166 -6.77 -18.57 -9.34
N PRO A 167 -6.84 -19.00 -10.62
CA PRO A 167 -6.40 -18.16 -11.72
C PRO A 167 -7.30 -16.93 -11.90
N ASN A 168 -8.52 -16.96 -11.36
CA ASN A 168 -9.52 -15.90 -11.44
C ASN A 168 -10.17 -15.69 -10.05
N PRO A 169 -9.46 -15.04 -9.11
CA PRO A 169 -10.06 -14.56 -7.86
C PRO A 169 -11.27 -13.65 -8.12
N ASN A 170 -12.27 -13.69 -7.24
CA ASN A 170 -13.49 -12.87 -7.37
C ASN A 170 -13.67 -11.89 -6.21
N PRO A 171 -13.25 -10.62 -6.40
CA PRO A 171 -13.38 -9.58 -5.37
C PRO A 171 -14.79 -9.34 -4.84
N ASP A 172 -15.82 -9.60 -5.66
CA ASP A 172 -17.22 -9.36 -5.26
C ASP A 172 -17.72 -10.39 -4.22
N THR A 173 -16.94 -11.44 -3.95
CA THR A 173 -17.26 -12.45 -2.93
C THR A 173 -16.57 -12.22 -1.59
N TRP A 174 -15.63 -11.28 -1.51
CA TRP A 174 -14.83 -11.06 -0.29
C TRP A 174 -15.49 -10.14 0.72
N GLY A 175 -16.68 -9.62 0.40
CA GLY A 175 -17.38 -8.65 1.22
C GLY A 175 -16.81 -7.24 1.08
N MET A 176 -16.99 -6.45 2.13
CA MET A 176 -16.68 -5.02 2.10
C MET A 176 -15.16 -4.77 2.05
N PRO A 177 -14.65 -3.97 1.09
CA PRO A 177 -13.26 -3.53 1.11
C PRO A 177 -12.93 -2.69 2.35
N ASN A 178 -11.66 -2.69 2.70
CA ASN A 178 -11.15 -1.81 3.75
C ASN A 178 -11.15 -0.37 3.25
N ALA A 179 -10.66 -0.12 2.04
CA ALA A 179 -10.76 1.20 1.41
C ALA A 179 -11.49 1.15 0.06
N TYR A 180 -12.28 2.18 -0.21
CA TYR A 180 -13.03 2.32 -1.46
C TYR A 180 -12.95 3.74 -1.99
N PHE A 181 -12.43 3.94 -3.20
CA PHE A 181 -12.27 5.23 -3.87
C PHE A 181 -13.09 5.24 -5.15
N PRO A 182 -14.28 5.86 -5.18
CA PRO A 182 -15.09 5.92 -6.39
C PRO A 182 -14.56 6.97 -7.37
N PHE A 183 -14.49 6.60 -8.64
CA PHE A 183 -14.33 7.54 -9.74
C PHE A 183 -15.69 7.97 -10.30
N GLY A 184 -15.75 9.18 -10.87
CA GLY A 184 -16.95 9.76 -11.43
C GLY A 184 -16.95 11.28 -11.30
N LYS A 185 -18.11 11.87 -10.99
CA LYS A 185 -18.27 13.32 -10.96
C LYS A 185 -17.35 14.04 -9.97
N ASN A 186 -17.03 13.39 -8.85
CA ASN A 186 -16.27 13.99 -7.75
C ASN A 186 -14.80 13.57 -7.74
N CYS A 187 -14.36 12.69 -8.64
CA CYS A 187 -12.98 12.28 -8.77
C CYS A 187 -12.78 11.68 -10.16
N HIS A 188 -12.03 12.38 -11.02
CA HIS A 188 -11.84 11.93 -12.39
C HIS A 188 -11.03 10.61 -12.41
N PRO A 189 -11.39 9.64 -13.28
CA PRO A 189 -10.60 8.42 -13.52
C PRO A 189 -9.10 8.66 -13.71
N ASP A 190 -8.76 9.63 -14.56
CA ASP A 190 -7.39 9.95 -14.95
C ASP A 190 -6.58 10.67 -13.85
N THR A 191 -7.16 10.93 -12.66
CA THR A 191 -6.41 11.43 -11.50
C THR A 191 -5.27 10.47 -11.13
N VAL A 192 -5.47 9.18 -11.36
CA VAL A 192 -4.41 8.17 -11.33
C VAL A 192 -4.37 7.47 -12.66
N ASN A 193 -3.21 7.50 -13.31
CA ASN A 193 -3.02 6.87 -14.61
C ASN A 193 -1.55 6.50 -14.77
N HIS A 194 -1.23 5.64 -15.73
CA HIS A 194 0.15 5.29 -16.05
C HIS A 194 1.05 4.97 -14.84
N MET A 195 0.53 4.11 -13.98
CA MET A 195 1.13 3.86 -12.67
C MET A 195 2.22 2.79 -12.71
N TYR A 196 3.25 3.00 -11.89
CA TYR A 196 4.31 2.05 -11.61
C TYR A 196 4.23 1.56 -10.18
N LEU A 197 4.30 0.25 -10.01
CA LEU A 197 4.28 -0.39 -8.69
C LEU A 197 5.63 -0.24 -7.98
N ILE A 198 5.58 0.26 -6.74
CA ILE A 198 6.75 0.51 -5.90
C ILE A 198 6.55 -0.21 -4.56
N LEU A 199 7.62 -0.86 -4.10
CA LEU A 199 7.74 -1.39 -2.75
C LEU A 199 9.05 -0.87 -2.16
N ASN A 200 8.99 -0.17 -1.03
CA ASN A 200 10.16 0.40 -0.38
C ASN A 200 10.01 0.46 1.15
N ILE A 201 11.15 0.70 1.80
CA ILE A 201 11.23 1.06 3.21
C ILE A 201 11.96 2.39 3.26
N ALA A 202 11.22 3.48 3.47
CA ALA A 202 11.84 4.76 3.69
C ALA A 202 12.29 4.88 5.15
N PHE A 203 13.33 5.69 5.38
CA PHE A 203 13.80 6.02 6.70
C PHE A 203 13.71 7.52 6.94
N CYS A 204 13.36 7.91 8.16
CA CYS A 204 13.36 9.31 8.59
C CYS A 204 12.45 10.25 7.79
N ASN A 205 11.25 9.79 7.45
CA ASN A 205 10.30 10.56 6.65
C ASN A 205 9.80 11.81 7.40
N GLY A 206 10.17 12.98 6.88
CA GLY A 206 9.92 14.30 7.47
C GLY A 206 11.14 15.22 7.26
N PRO A 207 11.17 16.43 7.85
CA PRO A 207 12.42 17.18 7.93
C PRO A 207 13.42 16.32 8.71
N VAL A 208 14.37 15.73 7.98
CA VAL A 208 15.30 14.75 8.52
C VAL A 208 16.07 15.38 9.66
N THR A 209 15.67 15.07 10.89
CA THR A 209 16.41 15.47 12.07
C THR A 209 17.73 14.70 12.07
N GLU A 210 18.82 15.35 12.49
CA GLU A 210 20.09 14.63 12.63
C GLU A 210 19.94 13.46 13.64
N GLU A 211 19.03 13.61 14.60
CA GLU A 211 18.65 12.56 15.55
C GLU A 211 18.12 11.28 14.88
N CYS A 212 17.24 11.37 13.87
CA CYS A 212 16.78 10.16 13.18
C CYS A 212 17.90 9.49 12.39
N LYS A 213 18.74 10.27 11.71
CA LYS A 213 19.91 9.74 11.01
C LYS A 213 20.87 9.04 11.98
N ASP A 214 21.08 9.62 13.17
CA ASP A 214 21.95 9.06 14.19
C ASP A 214 21.39 7.74 14.73
N ILE A 215 20.07 7.65 14.97
CA ILE A 215 19.42 6.39 15.34
C ILE A 215 19.66 5.32 14.26
N VAL A 216 19.40 5.63 13.00
CA VAL A 216 19.58 4.69 11.88
C VAL A 216 21.04 4.27 11.73
N ARG A 217 21.99 5.19 11.90
CA ARG A 217 23.43 4.92 11.76
C ARG A 217 24.02 4.17 12.95
N MET A 218 23.61 4.50 14.17
CA MET A 218 24.26 4.03 15.40
C MET A 218 23.60 2.81 16.02
N GLN A 219 22.37 2.46 15.64
CA GLN A 219 21.64 1.33 16.20
C GLN A 219 21.19 0.32 15.12
N PRO A 220 22.11 -0.21 14.28
CA PRO A 220 21.74 -1.12 13.19
C PRO A 220 20.97 -2.37 13.68
N GLU A 221 21.28 -2.83 14.89
CA GLU A 221 20.65 -3.99 15.53
C GLU A 221 19.13 -3.80 15.74
N ALA A 222 18.68 -2.55 15.88
CA ALA A 222 17.27 -2.22 16.09
C ALA A 222 16.42 -2.48 14.83
N PHE A 223 17.05 -2.67 13.68
CA PHE A 223 16.40 -2.83 12.38
C PHE A 223 16.41 -4.29 11.88
N ASN A 224 16.66 -5.26 12.76
CA ASN A 224 16.64 -6.68 12.42
C ASN A 224 15.28 -7.17 11.88
N GLU A 225 14.18 -6.54 12.33
CA GLU A 225 12.82 -6.76 11.84
C GLU A 225 12.40 -5.77 10.74
N THR A 226 13.32 -4.97 10.20
CA THR A 226 13.02 -4.01 9.13
C THR A 226 13.20 -4.66 7.76
N TYR A 227 12.31 -5.59 7.42
CA TYR A 227 12.31 -6.26 6.11
C TYR A 227 10.90 -6.71 5.70
N PHE A 228 10.70 -6.80 4.39
CA PHE A 228 9.56 -7.53 3.84
C PHE A 228 9.93 -9.00 3.68
N LEU A 229 8.99 -9.88 4.04
CA LEU A 229 9.04 -11.30 3.70
C LEU A 229 7.90 -11.61 2.74
N ILE A 230 8.21 -11.55 1.45
CA ILE A 230 7.21 -11.67 0.38
C ILE A 230 7.11 -13.13 -0.07
N ASN A 231 5.88 -13.65 -0.06
CA ASN A 231 5.58 -14.99 -0.59
C ASN A 231 5.35 -14.93 -2.10
N TYR A 232 4.51 -13.98 -2.53
CA TYR A 232 4.25 -13.74 -3.95
C TYR A 232 3.69 -12.34 -4.18
N MET A 233 3.84 -11.91 -5.42
CA MET A 233 3.14 -10.77 -5.97
C MET A 233 2.48 -11.19 -7.29
N LYS A 234 1.20 -10.91 -7.43
CA LYS A 234 0.41 -11.32 -8.62
C LYS A 234 -0.38 -10.13 -9.15
N ALA A 235 -0.46 -10.05 -10.47
CA ALA A 235 -1.38 -9.16 -11.17
C ALA A 235 -2.29 -10.02 -12.04
N PHE A 236 -3.60 -9.85 -11.90
CA PHE A 236 -4.61 -10.57 -12.67
C PHE A 236 -5.23 -9.65 -13.71
N CYS A 237 -5.51 -10.23 -14.88
CA CYS A 237 -6.17 -9.55 -15.97
C CYS A 237 -7.68 -9.70 -15.83
N ARG A 238 -8.44 -8.82 -16.49
CA ARG A 238 -9.89 -8.97 -16.56
C ARG A 238 -10.28 -10.21 -17.38
N PRO A 239 -11.47 -10.76 -17.15
CA PRO A 239 -12.07 -11.72 -18.07
C PRO A 239 -12.11 -11.11 -19.49
N ASN A 240 -11.52 -11.82 -20.46
CA ASN A 240 -11.42 -11.47 -21.89
C ASN A 240 -10.29 -10.49 -22.31
N GLU A 241 -9.37 -10.13 -21.42
CA GLU A 241 -8.15 -9.41 -21.82
C GLU A 241 -6.98 -10.36 -22.08
N LYS A 242 -6.16 -10.04 -23.10
CA LYS A 242 -4.87 -10.72 -23.28
C LYS A 242 -3.91 -10.21 -22.22
N CYS A 243 -3.60 -11.06 -21.24
CA CYS A 243 -2.53 -10.78 -20.30
C CYS A 243 -1.21 -10.51 -21.03
N LEU A 244 -0.52 -9.44 -20.67
CA LEU A 244 0.91 -9.33 -20.93
C LEU A 244 1.58 -10.50 -20.18
N THR A 245 2.00 -11.51 -20.92
CA THR A 245 2.78 -12.63 -20.39
C THR A 245 4.16 -12.12 -20.04
N GLY A 246 4.38 -11.73 -18.79
CA GLY A 246 5.67 -11.29 -18.31
C GLY A 246 5.67 -11.23 -16.80
N ILE A 247 6.47 -12.12 -16.20
CA ILE A 247 6.74 -12.30 -14.76
C ILE A 247 5.74 -13.24 -14.07
N TYR A 248 5.76 -14.51 -14.50
CA TYR A 248 5.54 -15.60 -13.55
C TYR A 248 6.82 -15.76 -12.74
N GLY A 249 6.73 -15.71 -11.42
CA GLY A 249 7.73 -16.37 -10.58
C GLY A 249 7.82 -17.82 -11.03
N SER A 250 9.02 -18.23 -11.44
CA SER A 250 9.31 -19.60 -11.87
C SER A 250 9.12 -20.58 -10.71
N GLY A 251 8.50 -21.73 -11.03
CA GLY A 251 8.81 -23.06 -10.45
C GLY A 251 8.74 -23.22 -8.94
#